data_AF-A0AAW0SJX5-F1
#
_entry.id   AF-A0AAW0SJX5-F1
#
_cell.length_a   1.000
_cell.length_b   1.000
_cell.length_c   1.000
_cell.angle_alpha   90.00
_cell.angle_beta   90.00
_cell.angle_gamma   90.00
#
_symmetry.space_group_name_H-M   'P 1'
#
loop_
_entity.id
_entity.type
_entity.pdbx_description
1 polymer ?
#
loop_
_entity_poly.entity_id
_entity_poly.type
_entity_poly.pdbx_seq_one_letter_code
_entity_poly.pdbx_strand_id
1 'polypeptide(L)'
;MIMIKEEDVDVQIKEEELEVEHEATFFVEMEGMYCQQEKRSLSPPHHENIQGSKRQWPDVEGCLNEQTMGWCRNSSGQHTNSTESTTFGHSVNNTRNTQQLTTQTKQVVMNVHDFFRSQNQLLSETDLEMKVAAATGISVRSVQRVKRQAKEGRLLSPPLVRTRQSPVLGSIDDFVEGCLRKEILSFYERGEIPTLDALLEMVKEPPVHFQGGRTSLHRIIKNIGFQYTRVTGGRQILIEKKDIVASRCNFLRVLDDNRNSSSPRSEVYIDETFVCQKEFVGIIGPKLKNKKEMQYIIVHAGGEKGFVSGGLHMFRPQITNRGHYKDAVTPQCFQIWFKDQLLPNIPNNSLIIMDDAHWHSNIVNKAPDTNMKKDCIIQWLQENNIAPDKAVSKLELLHIVNSYTEKLYDIDLIAKNCGHEVLRLPPHHDHLNPMVLIWHQVKSEIKKKSQDGKKLQTLDEIIKDAVANITEKDWRMCMHRTREMGEQYKNKDKAVKCMLEKLTLNLDESSTDEED
;
A
#
# COMPACT_ATOMS: atom_id res chain seq x y z
N MET A 1 -46.47 4.44 36.02
CA MET A 1 -45.72 5.63 36.47
C MET A 1 -44.50 5.12 37.22
N ILE A 2 -43.45 4.77 36.47
CA ILE A 2 -42.19 4.27 37.03
C ILE A 2 -41.34 5.53 37.23
N MET A 3 -41.22 5.96 38.49
CA MET A 3 -40.34 7.05 38.90
C MET A 3 -38.91 6.50 38.89
N ILE A 4 -38.19 6.73 37.79
CA ILE A 4 -36.73 6.59 37.77
C ILE A 4 -36.20 7.69 38.68
N LYS A 5 -35.47 7.33 39.72
CA LYS A 5 -34.91 8.28 40.68
C LYS A 5 -33.88 9.13 39.95
N GLU A 6 -33.97 10.45 40.07
CA GLU A 6 -33.04 11.42 39.47
C GLU A 6 -31.56 11.13 39.86
N GLU A 7 -31.33 10.46 40.99
CA GLU A 7 -30.00 10.03 41.43
C GLU A 7 -29.37 8.94 40.55
N ASP A 8 -30.15 8.08 39.88
CA ASP A 8 -29.61 7.00 39.01
C ASP A 8 -29.20 7.55 37.63
N VAL A 9 -29.81 8.65 37.17
CA VAL A 9 -29.48 9.32 35.91
C VAL A 9 -28.19 10.16 36.06
N ASP A 10 -28.01 10.83 37.21
CA ASP A 10 -26.80 11.60 37.51
C ASP A 10 -25.55 10.72 37.68
N VAL A 11 -25.70 9.45 38.09
CA VAL A 11 -24.58 8.49 38.15
C VAL A 11 -24.22 7.98 36.75
N GLN A 12 -25.21 7.70 35.90
CA GLN A 12 -24.96 7.29 34.50
C GLN A 12 -24.30 8.41 33.67
N ILE A 13 -24.74 9.66 33.85
CA ILE A 13 -24.14 10.82 33.15
C ILE A 13 -22.70 11.05 33.64
N LYS A 14 -22.42 10.86 34.93
CA LYS A 14 -21.04 10.97 35.47
C LYS A 14 -20.13 9.82 35.03
N GLU A 15 -20.66 8.61 34.87
CA GLU A 15 -19.90 7.49 34.30
C GLU A 15 -19.64 7.69 32.80
N GLU A 16 -20.60 8.23 32.03
CA GLU A 16 -20.40 8.61 30.62
C GLU A 16 -19.41 9.79 30.48
N GLU A 17 -19.48 10.82 31.33
CA GLU A 17 -18.53 11.95 31.30
C GLU A 17 -17.10 11.52 31.69
N LEU A 18 -16.95 10.60 32.65
CA LEU A 18 -15.66 10.00 33.00
C LEU A 18 -15.12 9.08 31.89
N GLU A 19 -15.98 8.35 31.17
CA GLU A 19 -15.57 7.56 29.98
C GLU A 19 -15.12 8.48 28.83
N VAL A 20 -15.81 9.60 28.57
CA VAL A 20 -15.43 10.58 27.55
C VAL A 20 -14.09 11.26 27.88
N GLU A 21 -13.83 11.60 29.14
CA GLU A 21 -12.53 12.17 29.55
C GLU A 21 -11.39 11.14 29.49
N HIS A 22 -11.64 9.86 29.84
CA HIS A 22 -10.65 8.80 29.74
C HIS A 22 -10.36 8.40 28.28
N GLU A 23 -11.36 8.43 27.41
CA GLU A 23 -11.21 8.27 25.97
C GLU A 23 -10.40 9.43 25.36
N ALA A 24 -10.73 10.69 25.69
CA ALA A 24 -10.02 11.85 25.19
C ALA A 24 -8.53 11.86 25.62
N THR A 25 -8.22 11.47 26.85
CA THR A 25 -6.83 11.36 27.34
C THR A 25 -6.07 10.21 26.68
N PHE A 26 -6.69 9.04 26.48
CA PHE A 26 -6.09 7.91 25.77
C PHE A 26 -5.77 8.23 24.30
N PHE A 27 -6.63 9.00 23.61
CA PHE A 27 -6.39 9.40 22.22
C PHE A 27 -5.34 10.51 22.07
N VAL A 28 -5.30 11.49 22.99
CA VAL A 28 -4.20 12.49 23.05
C VAL A 28 -2.86 11.81 23.34
N GLU A 29 -2.84 10.76 24.18
CA GLU A 29 -1.65 9.94 24.40
C GLU A 29 -1.26 9.10 23.16
N MET A 30 -2.23 8.56 22.42
CA MET A 30 -1.99 7.83 21.17
C MET A 30 -1.46 8.73 20.04
N GLU A 31 -2.02 9.93 19.87
CA GLU A 31 -1.51 10.96 18.94
C GLU A 31 -0.10 11.44 19.36
N GLY A 32 0.13 11.61 20.66
CA GLY A 32 1.44 11.94 21.22
C GLY A 32 2.50 10.85 21.05
N MET A 33 2.12 9.57 21.17
CA MET A 33 3.01 8.41 20.97
C MET A 33 3.43 8.25 19.50
N TYR A 34 2.53 8.56 18.56
CA TYR A 34 2.82 8.62 17.13
C TYR A 34 3.88 9.70 16.82
N CYS A 35 3.74 10.89 17.40
CA CYS A 35 4.66 12.02 17.19
C CYS A 35 6.06 11.80 17.84
N GLN A 36 6.15 11.05 18.94
CA GLN A 36 7.43 10.73 19.59
C GLN A 36 8.24 9.62 18.88
N GLN A 37 7.59 8.73 18.12
CA GLN A 37 8.27 7.69 17.34
C GLN A 37 9.09 8.25 16.15
N GLU A 38 8.71 9.41 15.60
CA GLU A 38 9.48 10.08 14.54
C GLU A 38 10.74 10.81 15.07
N LYS A 39 10.67 11.41 16.27
CA LYS A 39 11.79 12.19 16.83
C LYS A 39 13.02 11.35 17.20
N ARG A 40 12.88 10.04 17.47
CA ARG A 40 14.02 9.15 17.77
C ARG A 40 14.58 8.42 16.54
N SER A 41 13.84 8.41 15.43
CA SER A 41 14.21 7.70 14.20
C SER A 41 14.98 8.57 13.21
N LEU A 42 15.01 9.89 13.42
CA LEU A 42 15.63 10.87 12.53
C LEU A 42 16.79 11.67 13.16
N SER A 43 17.23 11.33 14.37
CA SER A 43 18.45 11.94 14.94
C SER A 43 19.70 11.30 14.32
N PRO A 44 20.55 12.05 13.59
CA PRO A 44 21.88 11.57 13.24
C PRO A 44 22.66 11.29 14.54
N PRO A 45 23.60 10.34 14.56
CA PRO A 45 24.41 10.11 15.75
C PRO A 45 25.12 11.42 16.13
N HIS A 46 24.91 11.86 17.37
CA HIS A 46 25.72 12.89 17.99
C HIS A 46 27.19 12.50 17.88
N HIS A 47 27.95 13.22 17.07
CA HIS A 47 29.40 13.21 17.15
C HIS A 47 29.78 13.95 18.43
N GLU A 48 30.00 13.20 19.52
CA GLU A 48 30.75 13.71 20.65
C GLU A 48 32.16 14.08 20.18
N ASN A 49 32.54 15.33 20.47
CA ASN A 49 33.87 15.87 20.32
C ASN A 49 34.89 14.97 21.02
N ILE A 50 35.71 14.26 20.24
CA ILE A 50 37.01 13.79 20.71
C ILE A 50 38.06 14.71 20.09
N GLN A 51 38.50 15.68 20.88
CA GLN A 51 39.77 16.37 20.66
C GLN A 51 40.91 15.35 20.72
N GLY A 52 41.82 15.37 19.73
CA GLY A 52 43.17 14.84 19.93
C GLY A 52 43.87 14.24 18.72
N SER A 53 44.89 14.97 18.24
CA SER A 53 46.14 14.46 17.65
C SER A 53 46.27 14.31 16.12
N LYS A 54 46.73 15.42 15.51
CA LYS A 54 47.88 15.56 14.57
C LYS A 54 48.17 14.41 13.59
N ARG A 55 48.15 14.72 12.29
CA ARG A 55 49.39 14.90 11.48
C ARG A 55 49.12 15.56 10.11
N GLN A 56 49.94 16.57 9.82
CA GLN A 56 50.03 17.42 8.63
C GLN A 56 50.43 16.68 7.36
N TRP A 57 50.02 17.19 6.20
CA TRP A 57 50.83 17.30 4.97
C TRP A 57 50.53 18.64 4.27
N PRO A 58 51.50 19.23 3.55
CA PRO A 58 51.69 20.68 3.46
C PRO A 58 50.94 21.37 2.32
N ASP A 59 50.68 22.65 2.55
CA ASP A 59 50.33 23.66 1.55
C ASP A 59 51.46 23.85 0.52
N VAL A 60 51.06 23.99 -0.74
CA VAL A 60 51.83 24.77 -1.72
C VAL A 60 50.83 25.64 -2.47
N GLU A 61 50.89 26.93 -2.17
CA GLU A 61 50.24 28.05 -2.86
C GLU A 61 50.71 28.15 -4.32
N GLY A 62 49.87 28.70 -5.19
CA GLY A 62 50.32 29.12 -6.52
C GLY A 62 49.24 29.55 -7.51
N CYS A 63 48.67 30.74 -7.29
CA CYS A 63 48.18 31.71 -8.28
C CYS A 63 47.01 31.36 -9.24
N LEU A 64 45.85 31.94 -8.92
CA LEU A 64 45.16 32.98 -9.70
C LEU A 64 45.25 32.94 -11.24
N ASN A 65 44.13 32.67 -11.92
CA ASN A 65 43.35 33.76 -12.52
C ASN A 65 42.03 33.28 -13.15
N GLU A 66 41.06 34.20 -13.08
CA GLU A 66 39.69 34.17 -13.58
C GLU A 66 39.60 33.99 -15.10
N GLN A 67 38.53 33.35 -15.59
CA GLN A 67 37.48 33.99 -16.41
C GLN A 67 36.59 32.97 -17.15
N THR A 68 35.29 33.04 -16.83
CA THR A 68 34.11 33.01 -17.71
C THR A 68 33.97 32.03 -18.90
N MET A 69 32.85 31.29 -18.81
CA MET A 69 31.83 31.09 -19.86
C MET A 69 32.13 30.24 -21.11
N GLY A 70 31.23 29.27 -21.33
CA GLY A 70 30.46 29.25 -22.57
C GLY A 70 30.91 28.28 -23.65
N TRP A 71 30.25 27.11 -23.67
CA TRP A 71 29.66 26.43 -24.84
C TRP A 71 30.26 26.76 -26.22
N CYS A 72 30.81 25.74 -26.90
CA CYS A 72 30.25 25.27 -28.19
C CYS A 72 30.94 24.02 -28.75
N ARG A 73 30.12 23.31 -29.53
CA ARG A 73 30.37 22.16 -30.42
C ARG A 73 31.50 22.42 -31.44
N ASN A 74 32.13 21.33 -31.90
CA ASN A 74 32.45 21.01 -33.31
C ASN A 74 32.89 19.52 -33.35
N SER A 75 32.39 18.61 -34.20
CA SER A 75 32.19 18.57 -35.66
C SER A 75 33.51 18.41 -36.45
N SER A 76 33.87 17.15 -36.70
CA SER A 76 34.43 16.53 -37.92
C SER A 76 35.50 17.19 -38.80
N GLY A 77 36.51 16.37 -39.20
CA GLY A 77 37.33 16.48 -40.44
C GLY A 77 38.83 16.28 -40.16
N GLN A 78 39.44 15.09 -40.35
CA GLN A 78 39.96 14.41 -41.56
C GLN A 78 41.21 15.01 -42.24
N HIS A 79 42.09 14.07 -42.67
CA HIS A 79 43.38 14.14 -43.41
C HIS A 79 44.67 14.30 -42.56
N THR A 80 45.78 13.56 -42.73
CA THR A 80 46.22 12.48 -43.68
C THR A 80 47.57 11.88 -43.20
N ASN A 81 47.77 10.57 -43.46
CA ASN A 81 48.99 9.79 -43.80
C ASN A 81 50.25 9.89 -42.89
N SER A 82 51.06 8.87 -42.61
CA SER A 82 51.34 7.49 -43.08
C SER A 82 52.17 6.82 -41.94
N THR A 83 52.19 5.52 -41.68
CA THR A 83 53.06 4.49 -42.32
C THR A 83 52.73 3.12 -41.70
N GLU A 84 52.89 2.07 -42.50
CA GLU A 84 52.50 0.69 -42.27
C GLU A 84 53.26 -0.04 -41.15
N SER A 85 52.57 -0.92 -40.43
CA SER A 85 53.16 -2.17 -39.92
C SER A 85 52.06 -3.25 -39.77
N THR A 86 52.26 -4.33 -40.50
CA THR A 86 51.35 -5.45 -40.72
C THR A 86 51.31 -6.36 -39.49
N THR A 87 50.17 -6.46 -38.81
CA THR A 87 49.84 -7.62 -37.96
C THR A 87 48.35 -7.94 -38.07
N PHE A 88 48.04 -9.22 -38.32
CA PHE A 88 46.71 -9.77 -38.53
C PHE A 88 45.78 -9.49 -37.34
N GLY A 89 44.97 -8.43 -37.44
CA GLY A 89 43.89 -8.13 -36.50
C GLY A 89 42.60 -8.84 -36.89
N HIS A 90 42.19 -9.84 -36.11
CA HIS A 90 40.80 -10.30 -36.14
C HIS A 90 39.91 -9.14 -35.65
N SER A 91 39.05 -8.63 -36.53
CA SER A 91 38.06 -7.61 -36.20
C SER A 91 37.04 -8.18 -35.22
N VAL A 92 37.23 -7.89 -33.93
CA VAL A 92 36.17 -8.06 -32.93
C VAL A 92 35.19 -6.90 -33.13
N ASN A 93 34.05 -7.19 -33.75
CA ASN A 93 32.94 -6.25 -33.90
C ASN A 93 32.60 -5.61 -32.56
N ASN A 94 33.01 -4.36 -32.39
CA ASN A 94 32.79 -3.57 -31.19
C ASN A 94 31.38 -2.94 -31.25
N THR A 95 30.35 -3.78 -31.34
CA THR A 95 28.97 -3.33 -31.08
C THR A 95 28.79 -3.29 -29.57
N ARG A 96 28.58 -2.09 -29.02
CA ARG A 96 28.18 -1.90 -27.62
C ARG A 96 26.81 -2.53 -27.41
N ASN A 97 26.77 -3.85 -27.18
CA ASN A 97 25.57 -4.58 -26.85
C ASN A 97 25.21 -4.24 -25.39
N THR A 98 24.36 -3.23 -25.19
CA THR A 98 23.77 -2.85 -23.90
C THR A 98 22.67 -3.82 -23.45
N GLN A 99 22.73 -5.09 -23.88
CA GLN A 99 21.79 -6.11 -23.44
C GLN A 99 22.06 -6.49 -21.98
N GLN A 100 21.00 -6.45 -21.17
CA GLN A 100 21.05 -6.91 -19.80
C GLN A 100 21.23 -8.43 -19.78
N LEU A 101 22.26 -8.91 -19.06
CA LEU A 101 22.50 -10.34 -18.92
C LEU A 101 21.43 -10.96 -18.03
N THR A 102 20.65 -11.89 -18.60
CA THR A 102 19.67 -12.69 -17.86
C THR A 102 20.35 -13.70 -16.94
N THR A 103 19.63 -14.24 -15.94
CA THR A 103 20.12 -15.33 -15.10
C THR A 103 20.63 -16.53 -15.91
N GLN A 104 19.91 -16.94 -16.96
CA GLN A 104 20.34 -18.03 -17.83
C GLN A 104 21.65 -17.70 -18.55
N THR A 105 21.77 -16.49 -19.12
CA THR A 105 23.01 -16.05 -19.78
C THR A 105 24.18 -16.02 -18.80
N LYS A 106 23.97 -15.57 -17.57
CA LYS A 106 25.01 -15.57 -16.52
C LYS A 106 25.43 -16.98 -16.12
N GLN A 107 24.49 -17.93 -16.08
CA GLN A 107 24.80 -19.34 -15.81
C GLN A 107 25.65 -19.94 -16.93
N VAL A 108 25.32 -19.64 -18.19
CA VAL A 108 26.14 -20.06 -19.34
C VAL A 108 27.57 -19.51 -19.24
N VAL A 109 27.74 -18.25 -18.84
CA VAL A 109 29.07 -17.65 -18.60
C VAL A 109 29.85 -18.41 -17.53
N MET A 110 29.19 -18.81 -16.43
CA MET A 110 29.83 -19.61 -15.37
C MET A 110 30.18 -21.02 -15.85
N ASN A 111 29.30 -21.69 -16.59
CA ASN A 111 29.58 -23.01 -17.16
C ASN A 111 30.79 -22.98 -18.10
N VAL A 112 30.93 -21.91 -18.90
CA VAL A 112 32.10 -21.71 -19.78
C VAL A 112 33.36 -21.43 -18.97
N HIS A 113 33.26 -20.66 -17.87
CA HIS A 113 34.38 -20.46 -16.94
C HIS A 113 34.84 -21.77 -16.30
N ASP A 114 33.91 -22.58 -15.79
CA ASP A 114 34.20 -23.89 -15.19
C ASP A 114 34.81 -24.85 -16.22
N PHE A 115 34.29 -24.85 -17.45
CA PHE A 115 34.84 -25.65 -18.55
C PHE A 115 36.31 -25.31 -18.81
N PHE A 116 36.66 -24.04 -19.02
CA PHE A 116 38.06 -23.66 -19.26
C PHE A 116 38.95 -23.91 -18.04
N ARG A 117 38.42 -23.78 -16.82
CA ARG A 117 39.15 -24.12 -15.59
C ARG A 117 39.44 -25.62 -15.48
N SER A 118 38.49 -26.46 -15.90
CA SER A 118 38.65 -27.92 -15.90
C SER A 118 39.67 -28.41 -16.92
N GLN A 119 39.81 -27.71 -18.06
CA GLN A 119 40.76 -28.04 -19.12
C GLN A 119 42.20 -27.63 -18.79
N ASN A 120 42.39 -26.58 -17.99
CA ASN A 120 43.73 -26.15 -17.58
C ASN A 120 43.72 -25.49 -16.20
N GLN A 121 44.11 -26.27 -15.19
CA GLN A 121 44.06 -25.85 -13.79
C GLN A 121 45.18 -24.86 -13.41
N LEU A 122 46.22 -24.71 -14.24
CA LEU A 122 47.35 -23.80 -14.02
C LEU A 122 47.14 -22.44 -14.70
N LEU A 123 46.04 -22.24 -15.43
CA LEU A 123 45.77 -20.96 -16.08
C LEU A 123 45.60 -19.84 -15.05
N SER A 124 46.18 -18.67 -15.34
CA SER A 124 45.97 -17.48 -14.52
C SER A 124 44.51 -17.04 -14.59
N GLU A 125 44.01 -16.42 -13.52
CA GLU A 125 42.61 -16.01 -13.47
C GLU A 125 42.27 -14.94 -14.51
N THR A 126 43.25 -14.06 -14.81
CA THR A 126 43.13 -13.04 -15.86
C THR A 126 43.00 -13.67 -17.24
N ASP A 127 43.82 -14.67 -17.55
CA ASP A 127 43.76 -15.37 -18.84
C ASP A 127 42.47 -16.17 -18.99
N LEU A 128 41.99 -16.75 -17.88
CA LEU A 128 40.73 -17.47 -17.84
C LEU A 128 39.55 -16.53 -18.12
N GLU A 129 39.52 -15.36 -17.49
CA GLU A 129 38.49 -14.34 -17.72
C GLU A 129 38.53 -13.79 -19.16
N MET A 130 39.72 -13.64 -19.76
CA MET A 130 39.87 -13.26 -21.17
C MET A 130 39.35 -14.35 -22.13
N LYS A 131 39.66 -15.63 -21.87
CA LYS A 131 39.14 -16.75 -22.68
C LYS A 131 37.64 -16.88 -22.59
N VAL A 132 37.07 -16.73 -21.39
CA VAL A 132 35.62 -16.75 -21.18
C VAL A 132 34.95 -15.57 -21.88
N ALA A 133 35.52 -14.37 -21.79
CA ALA A 133 35.01 -13.19 -22.50
C ALA A 133 35.00 -13.39 -24.02
N ALA A 134 36.10 -13.92 -24.57
CA ALA A 134 36.19 -14.22 -26.00
C ALA A 134 35.18 -15.30 -26.44
N ALA A 135 35.01 -16.37 -25.66
CA ALA A 135 34.10 -17.46 -25.98
C ALA A 135 32.61 -17.09 -25.84
N THR A 136 32.27 -16.19 -24.90
CA THR A 136 30.89 -15.80 -24.62
C THR A 136 30.47 -14.49 -25.31
N GLY A 137 31.42 -13.78 -25.94
CA GLY A 137 31.16 -12.52 -26.63
C GLY A 137 30.81 -11.34 -25.72
N ILE A 138 31.09 -11.44 -24.41
CA ILE A 138 30.85 -10.34 -23.44
C ILE A 138 32.16 -9.72 -22.96
N SER A 139 32.10 -8.50 -22.43
CA SER A 139 33.29 -7.85 -21.90
C SER A 139 33.88 -8.57 -20.68
N VAL A 140 35.21 -8.52 -20.53
CA VAL A 140 35.94 -9.07 -19.36
C VAL A 140 35.38 -8.52 -18.05
N ARG A 141 35.04 -7.22 -18.00
CA ARG A 141 34.34 -6.62 -16.83
C ARG A 141 33.00 -7.28 -16.51
N SER A 142 32.26 -7.73 -17.52
CA SER A 142 31.00 -8.44 -17.33
C SER A 142 31.22 -9.85 -16.79
N VAL A 143 32.24 -10.56 -17.29
CA VAL A 143 32.67 -11.87 -16.75
C VAL A 143 33.04 -11.73 -15.27
N GLN A 144 33.88 -10.76 -14.92
CA GLN A 144 34.28 -10.46 -13.53
C GLN A 144 33.07 -10.16 -12.64
N ARG A 145 32.12 -9.37 -13.13
CA ARG A 145 30.88 -9.05 -12.40
C ARG A 145 30.01 -10.29 -12.18
N VAL A 146 29.87 -11.15 -13.19
CA VAL A 146 29.10 -12.40 -13.10
C VAL A 146 29.76 -13.36 -12.12
N LYS A 147 31.08 -13.53 -12.19
CA LYS A 147 31.85 -14.36 -11.25
C LYS A 147 31.75 -13.87 -9.80
N ARG A 148 31.82 -12.54 -9.57
CA ARG A 148 31.56 -11.96 -8.24
C ARG A 148 30.14 -12.27 -7.76
N GLN A 149 29.15 -12.11 -8.64
CA GLN A 149 27.76 -12.45 -8.34
C GLN A 149 27.58 -13.95 -8.04
N ALA A 150 28.27 -14.85 -8.73
CA ALA A 150 28.26 -16.28 -8.46
C ALA A 150 28.84 -16.60 -7.07
N LYS A 151 29.98 -16.00 -6.72
CA LYS A 151 30.61 -16.18 -5.40
C LYS A 151 29.72 -15.70 -4.25
N GLU A 152 28.90 -14.68 -4.49
CA GLU A 152 27.91 -14.16 -3.54
C GLU A 152 26.57 -14.96 -3.52
N GLY A 153 26.42 -15.98 -4.38
CA GLY A 153 25.18 -16.76 -4.53
C GLY A 153 24.04 -15.99 -5.22
N ARG A 154 24.36 -14.99 -6.05
CA ARG A 154 23.42 -13.99 -6.59
C ARG A 154 23.47 -13.83 -8.12
N LEU A 155 23.37 -14.92 -8.87
CA LEU A 155 23.24 -14.89 -10.33
C LEU A 155 21.82 -14.47 -10.78
N LEU A 156 21.42 -13.24 -10.46
CA LEU A 156 20.06 -12.72 -10.73
C LEU A 156 20.09 -11.71 -11.88
N SER A 157 19.13 -11.78 -12.82
CA SER A 157 18.87 -10.68 -13.76
C SER A 157 18.65 -9.36 -13.01
N PRO A 158 19.10 -8.21 -13.54
CA PRO A 158 18.72 -6.90 -12.99
C PRO A 158 17.19 -6.78 -12.90
N PRO A 159 16.63 -6.05 -11.92
CA PRO A 159 15.21 -5.75 -11.89
C PRO A 159 14.79 -4.99 -13.16
N LEU A 160 13.69 -5.40 -13.79
CA LEU A 160 13.13 -4.73 -14.98
C LEU A 160 12.63 -3.32 -14.67
N VAL A 161 12.33 -3.02 -13.40
CA VAL A 161 11.82 -1.72 -12.94
C VAL A 161 12.70 -1.20 -11.81
N ARG A 162 13.21 0.03 -11.96
CA ARG A 162 13.79 0.78 -10.83
C ARG A 162 12.64 1.40 -10.03
N THR A 163 12.31 0.84 -8.88
CA THR A 163 11.37 1.45 -7.92
C THR A 163 12.05 2.58 -7.15
N ARG A 164 12.23 3.75 -7.78
CA ARG A 164 12.46 4.98 -7.01
C ARG A 164 11.11 5.46 -6.49
N GLN A 165 10.75 5.06 -5.27
CA GLN A 165 9.63 5.67 -4.56
C GLN A 165 10.05 7.08 -4.12
N SER A 166 9.16 8.07 -4.29
CA SER A 166 9.41 9.39 -3.72
C SER A 166 9.24 9.33 -2.19
N PRO A 167 10.12 9.96 -1.39
CA PRO A 167 10.05 9.90 0.06
C PRO A 167 8.69 10.30 0.63
N VAL A 168 8.04 11.32 0.05
CA VAL A 168 6.77 11.87 0.54
C VAL A 168 5.55 11.02 0.13
N LEU A 169 5.51 10.50 -1.11
CA LEU A 169 4.34 9.71 -1.57
C LEU A 169 4.43 8.25 -1.15
N GLY A 170 5.60 7.78 -0.74
CA GLY A 170 5.80 6.40 -0.26
C GLY A 170 5.62 6.25 1.24
N SER A 171 5.46 7.35 1.99
CA SER A 171 5.40 7.36 3.47
C SER A 171 3.99 7.55 4.02
N ILE A 172 2.98 7.70 3.17
CA ILE A 172 1.59 7.91 3.62
C ILE A 172 0.95 6.54 3.76
N ASP A 173 0.49 6.25 4.97
CA ASP A 173 -0.27 5.05 5.30
C ASP A 173 -1.79 5.33 5.22
N ASP A 174 -2.59 4.27 5.28
CA ASP A 174 -4.05 4.34 5.12
C ASP A 174 -4.72 5.18 6.23
N PHE A 175 -4.08 5.29 7.40
CA PHE A 175 -4.52 6.16 8.48
C PHE A 175 -4.40 7.63 8.09
N VAL A 176 -3.22 8.05 7.60
CA VAL A 176 -2.98 9.42 7.13
C VAL A 176 -3.88 9.74 5.93
N GLU A 177 -4.14 8.79 5.03
CA GLU A 177 -5.13 8.97 3.95
C GLU A 177 -6.53 9.26 4.51
N GLY A 178 -6.96 8.52 5.53
CA GLY A 178 -8.22 8.75 6.24
C GLY A 178 -8.32 10.13 6.89
N CYS A 179 -7.27 10.57 7.58
CA CYS A 179 -7.21 11.90 8.19
C CYS A 179 -7.27 13.01 7.12
N LEU A 180 -6.48 12.89 6.05
CA LEU A 180 -6.50 13.83 4.94
C LEU A 180 -7.89 13.95 4.31
N ARG A 181 -8.59 12.82 4.10
CA ARG A 181 -9.96 12.81 3.58
C ARG A 181 -10.91 13.57 4.51
N LYS A 182 -10.84 13.33 5.82
CA LYS A 182 -11.69 14.03 6.81
C LYS A 182 -11.46 15.54 6.77
N GLU A 183 -10.20 15.98 6.65
CA GLU A 183 -9.87 17.39 6.53
C GLU A 183 -10.38 18.03 5.25
N ILE A 184 -10.25 17.36 4.10
CA ILE A 184 -10.82 17.88 2.84
C ILE A 184 -12.34 18.05 2.97
N LEU A 185 -13.01 17.04 3.54
CA LEU A 185 -14.46 17.05 3.68
C LEU A 185 -14.95 18.04 4.75
N SER A 186 -14.12 18.43 5.72
CA SER A 186 -14.49 19.41 6.77
C SER A 186 -14.71 20.82 6.21
N PHE A 187 -14.05 21.18 5.11
CA PHE A 187 -14.33 22.43 4.39
C PHE A 187 -15.81 22.53 4.00
N TYR A 188 -16.38 21.43 3.50
CA TYR A 188 -17.77 21.41 3.08
C TYR A 188 -18.75 21.57 4.25
N GLU A 189 -18.43 21.02 5.42
CA GLU A 189 -19.21 21.22 6.64
C GLU A 189 -19.20 22.68 7.10
N ARG A 190 -18.08 23.38 6.92
CA ARG A 190 -17.96 24.83 7.16
C ARG A 190 -18.57 25.69 6.06
N GLY A 191 -19.06 25.10 4.97
CA GLY A 191 -19.58 25.84 3.81
C GLY A 191 -18.50 26.48 2.94
N GLU A 192 -17.25 26.02 3.04
CA GLU A 192 -16.08 26.53 2.32
C GLU A 192 -15.68 25.60 1.17
N ILE A 193 -15.18 26.16 0.06
CA ILE A 193 -14.61 25.36 -1.03
C ILE A 193 -13.13 25.10 -0.73
N PRO A 194 -12.70 23.83 -0.62
CA PRO A 194 -11.30 23.52 -0.34
C PRO A 194 -10.39 24.00 -1.47
N THR A 195 -9.38 24.79 -1.11
CA THR A 195 -8.26 25.14 -1.99
C THR A 195 -7.03 24.36 -1.58
N LEU A 196 -6.13 24.11 -2.54
CA LEU A 196 -4.92 23.34 -2.24
C LEU A 196 -3.98 24.09 -1.28
N ASP A 197 -3.99 25.43 -1.25
CA ASP A 197 -3.19 26.20 -0.29
C ASP A 197 -3.80 26.16 1.11
N ALA A 198 -5.11 26.37 1.24
CA ALA A 198 -5.78 26.29 2.53
C ALA A 198 -5.68 24.89 3.14
N LEU A 199 -5.84 23.86 2.31
CA LEU A 199 -5.66 22.48 2.73
C LEU A 199 -4.21 22.21 3.13
N LEU A 200 -3.22 22.70 2.39
CA LEU A 200 -1.80 22.52 2.73
C LEU A 200 -1.45 23.11 4.09
N GLU A 201 -1.98 24.29 4.43
CA GLU A 201 -1.77 24.87 5.76
C GLU A 201 -2.44 24.05 6.85
N MET A 202 -3.66 23.57 6.61
CA MET A 202 -4.40 22.72 7.57
C MET A 202 -3.70 21.38 7.82
N VAL A 203 -3.23 20.69 6.77
CA VAL A 203 -2.67 19.33 6.92
C VAL A 203 -1.24 19.29 7.43
N LYS A 204 -0.56 20.45 7.54
CA LYS A 204 0.74 20.55 8.23
C LYS A 204 0.61 20.36 9.74
N GLU A 205 -0.56 20.72 10.28
CA GLU A 205 -0.88 20.60 11.70
C GLU A 205 -1.36 19.17 12.04
N PRO A 206 -1.42 18.81 13.35
CA PRO A 206 -2.07 17.58 13.77
C PRO A 206 -3.52 17.50 13.26
N PRO A 207 -4.04 16.31 12.92
CA PRO A 207 -3.43 14.99 13.12
C PRO A 207 -2.59 14.48 11.92
N VAL A 208 -2.48 15.24 10.82
CA VAL A 208 -1.87 14.76 9.56
C VAL A 208 -0.36 14.98 9.52
N HIS A 209 0.15 16.08 10.10
CA HIS A 209 1.59 16.39 10.14
C HIS A 209 2.31 16.30 8.79
N PHE A 210 1.66 16.76 7.72
CA PHE A 210 2.16 16.62 6.36
C PHE A 210 3.41 17.47 6.11
N GLN A 211 4.54 16.81 5.83
CA GLN A 211 5.83 17.47 5.56
C GLN A 211 6.08 17.78 4.07
N GLY A 212 5.13 17.43 3.20
CA GLY A 212 5.27 17.61 1.76
C GLY A 212 4.89 19.01 1.26
N GLY A 213 5.21 19.29 -0.01
CA GLY A 213 4.79 20.52 -0.69
C GLY A 213 3.47 20.38 -1.45
N ARG A 214 2.97 21.51 -1.96
CA ARG A 214 1.73 21.63 -2.76
C ARG A 214 1.57 20.55 -3.84
N THR A 215 2.61 20.31 -4.64
CA THR A 215 2.57 19.32 -5.73
C THR A 215 2.44 17.89 -5.22
N SER A 216 3.07 17.57 -4.09
CA SER A 216 2.95 16.25 -3.46
C SER A 216 1.53 16.06 -2.94
N LEU A 217 1.00 17.05 -2.21
CA LEU A 217 -0.37 17.04 -1.70
C LEU A 217 -1.38 16.82 -2.84
N HIS A 218 -1.24 17.55 -3.94
CA HIS A 218 -2.12 17.38 -5.11
C HIS A 218 -2.11 15.95 -5.67
N ARG A 219 -0.94 15.29 -5.70
CA ARG A 219 -0.82 13.91 -6.18
C ARG A 219 -1.48 12.93 -5.21
N ILE A 220 -1.32 13.14 -3.90
CA ILE A 220 -1.92 12.29 -2.86
C ILE A 220 -3.43 12.37 -2.94
N ILE A 221 -3.98 13.58 -2.95
CA ILE A 221 -5.42 13.85 -3.07
C ILE A 221 -6.02 13.12 -4.27
N LYS A 222 -5.35 13.17 -5.43
CA LYS A 222 -5.77 12.42 -6.61
C LYS A 222 -5.71 10.91 -6.43
N ASN A 223 -4.68 10.40 -5.76
CA ASN A 223 -4.51 8.98 -5.50
C ASN A 223 -5.57 8.44 -4.55
N ILE A 224 -5.97 9.22 -3.53
CA ILE A 224 -7.01 8.83 -2.56
C ILE A 224 -8.44 9.06 -3.07
N GLY A 225 -8.60 9.34 -4.37
CA GLY A 225 -9.92 9.37 -5.00
C GLY A 225 -10.61 10.73 -5.07
N PHE A 226 -9.90 11.84 -4.87
CA PHE A 226 -10.47 13.18 -5.12
C PHE A 226 -10.12 13.71 -6.51
N GLN A 227 -11.00 14.54 -7.06
CA GLN A 227 -10.85 15.14 -8.37
C GLN A 227 -11.47 16.54 -8.43
N TYR A 228 -10.89 17.38 -9.29
CA TYR A 228 -11.48 18.66 -9.64
C TYR A 228 -12.60 18.46 -10.65
N THR A 229 -13.83 18.74 -10.23
CA THR A 229 -15.01 18.65 -11.07
C THR A 229 -15.50 20.05 -11.41
N ARG A 230 -15.84 20.27 -12.69
CA ARG A 230 -16.48 21.51 -13.12
C ARG A 230 -17.92 21.52 -12.60
N VAL A 231 -18.27 22.60 -11.91
CA VAL A 231 -19.65 22.91 -11.54
C VAL A 231 -20.22 23.95 -12.50
N THR A 232 -21.54 24.11 -12.46
CA THR A 232 -22.27 25.16 -13.17
C THR A 232 -21.60 26.52 -12.89
N GLY A 233 -21.42 27.35 -13.92
CA GLY A 233 -20.66 28.62 -13.82
C GLY A 233 -19.15 28.49 -14.02
N GLY A 234 -18.66 27.32 -14.48
CA GLY A 234 -17.29 27.14 -14.97
C GLY A 234 -16.21 26.97 -13.88
N ARG A 235 -16.58 27.13 -12.60
CA ARG A 235 -15.67 26.90 -11.46
C ARG A 235 -15.33 25.41 -11.34
N GLN A 236 -14.11 25.12 -10.86
CA GLN A 236 -13.67 23.77 -10.53
C GLN A 236 -13.57 23.62 -9.01
N ILE A 237 -14.16 22.57 -8.47
CA ILE A 237 -14.12 22.27 -7.04
C ILE A 237 -13.58 20.86 -6.80
N LEU A 238 -12.90 20.66 -5.68
CA LEU A 238 -12.26 19.40 -5.34
C LEU A 238 -13.22 18.46 -4.60
N ILE A 239 -13.82 17.51 -5.29
CA ILE A 239 -14.76 16.55 -4.69
C ILE A 239 -14.22 15.13 -4.77
N GLU A 240 -14.67 14.26 -3.87
CA GLU A 240 -14.44 12.82 -3.97
C GLU A 240 -15.14 12.27 -5.22
N LYS A 241 -14.55 11.25 -5.86
CA LYS A 241 -15.15 10.65 -7.05
C LYS A 241 -16.52 10.03 -6.72
N LYS A 242 -17.46 10.18 -7.64
CA LYS A 242 -18.87 9.78 -7.45
C LYS A 242 -19.05 8.28 -7.18
N ASP A 243 -18.24 7.45 -7.81
CA ASP A 243 -18.22 5.99 -7.61
C ASP A 243 -17.78 5.61 -6.20
N ILE A 244 -16.74 6.29 -5.66
CA ILE A 244 -16.28 6.09 -4.28
C ILE A 244 -17.37 6.52 -3.28
N VAL A 245 -17.96 7.70 -3.48
CA VAL A 245 -19.06 8.19 -2.63
C VAL A 245 -20.25 7.23 -2.70
N ALA A 246 -20.66 6.78 -3.88
CA ALA A 246 -21.75 5.83 -4.04
C ALA A 246 -21.46 4.49 -3.34
N SER A 247 -20.23 3.97 -3.46
CA SER A 247 -19.77 2.76 -2.77
C SER A 247 -19.87 2.93 -1.25
N ARG A 248 -19.44 4.08 -0.72
CA ARG A 248 -19.54 4.40 0.71
C ARG A 248 -20.98 4.54 1.19
N CYS A 249 -21.82 5.27 0.46
CA CYS A 249 -23.25 5.37 0.81
C CYS A 249 -23.92 4.00 0.83
N ASN A 250 -23.62 3.13 -0.16
CA ASN A 250 -24.17 1.78 -0.21
C ASN A 250 -23.69 0.95 0.98
N PHE A 251 -22.38 0.95 1.26
CA PHE A 251 -21.81 0.23 2.40
C PHE A 251 -22.46 0.62 3.73
N LEU A 252 -22.56 1.91 4.00
CA LEU A 252 -23.17 2.42 5.25
C LEU A 252 -24.66 2.07 5.33
N ARG A 253 -25.39 2.18 4.22
CA ARG A 253 -26.81 1.81 4.16
C ARG A 253 -27.02 0.33 4.45
N VAL A 254 -26.24 -0.57 3.84
CA VAL A 254 -26.36 -2.02 4.09
C VAL A 254 -26.12 -2.36 5.56
N LEU A 255 -25.14 -1.71 6.20
CA LEU A 255 -24.91 -1.87 7.64
C LEU A 255 -26.10 -1.38 8.47
N ASP A 256 -26.63 -0.19 8.17
CA ASP A 256 -27.80 0.35 8.87
C ASP A 256 -29.03 -0.57 8.70
N ASP A 257 -29.30 -1.00 7.47
CA ASP A 257 -30.41 -1.89 7.15
C ASP A 257 -30.29 -3.22 7.90
N ASN A 258 -29.08 -3.79 7.98
CA ASN A 258 -28.82 -4.98 8.76
C ASN A 258 -29.13 -4.76 10.26
N ARG A 259 -28.58 -3.68 10.84
CA ARG A 259 -28.70 -3.35 12.27
C ARG A 259 -30.13 -3.02 12.69
N ASN A 260 -30.90 -2.38 11.80
CA ASN A 260 -32.28 -1.98 12.03
C ASN A 260 -33.30 -3.05 11.61
N SER A 261 -32.85 -4.16 11.03
CA SER A 261 -33.74 -5.26 10.64
C SER A 261 -34.32 -5.96 11.87
N SER A 262 -35.45 -6.66 11.68
CA SER A 262 -36.06 -7.47 12.74
C SER A 262 -35.21 -8.68 13.16
N SER A 263 -34.23 -9.06 12.34
CA SER A 263 -33.32 -10.17 12.59
C SER A 263 -31.91 -9.81 12.11
N PRO A 264 -31.18 -8.94 12.84
CA PRO A 264 -29.84 -8.51 12.45
C PRO A 264 -28.89 -9.68 12.30
N ARG A 265 -28.12 -9.68 11.21
CA ARG A 265 -27.03 -10.63 10.99
C ARG A 265 -25.83 -10.22 11.83
N SER A 266 -25.11 -11.21 12.34
CA SER A 266 -23.83 -10.96 13.01
C SER A 266 -22.83 -10.37 12.02
N GLU A 267 -22.27 -9.22 12.38
CA GLU A 267 -21.21 -8.56 11.61
C GLU A 267 -19.86 -9.21 11.93
N VAL A 268 -19.20 -9.78 10.93
CA VAL A 268 -17.90 -10.43 11.04
C VAL A 268 -16.91 -9.69 10.16
N TYR A 269 -15.95 -9.01 10.78
CA TYR A 269 -14.94 -8.22 10.09
C TYR A 269 -13.67 -9.04 9.90
N ILE A 270 -13.14 -9.05 8.69
CA ILE A 270 -11.90 -9.69 8.31
C ILE A 270 -10.88 -8.61 7.96
N ASP A 271 -9.62 -8.83 8.34
CA ASP A 271 -8.50 -8.05 7.85
C ASP A 271 -7.19 -8.82 8.04
N GLU A 272 -6.15 -8.36 7.35
CA GLU A 272 -4.79 -8.84 7.49
C GLU A 272 -3.85 -7.76 8.04
N THR A 273 -2.90 -8.18 8.88
CA THR A 273 -1.80 -7.31 9.27
C THR A 273 -0.46 -8.03 9.17
N PHE A 274 0.59 -7.25 9.01
CA PHE A 274 1.96 -7.72 9.20
C PHE A 274 2.50 -7.33 10.58
N VAL A 275 3.39 -8.18 11.10
CA VAL A 275 4.17 -7.91 12.30
C VAL A 275 5.64 -8.17 11.96
N CYS A 276 6.46 -7.12 12.01
CA CYS A 276 7.88 -7.21 11.70
C CYS A 276 8.70 -7.27 12.99
N GLN A 277 9.57 -8.26 13.13
CA GLN A 277 10.42 -8.39 14.32
C GLN A 277 11.27 -7.13 14.59
N LYS A 278 11.59 -6.34 13.55
CA LYS A 278 12.38 -5.10 13.68
C LYS A 278 11.67 -3.98 14.45
N GLU A 279 10.34 -3.90 14.34
CA GLU A 279 9.51 -2.91 15.04
C GLU A 279 9.54 -3.11 16.57
N PHE A 280 10.01 -4.27 17.01
CA PHE A 280 10.12 -4.69 18.41
C PHE A 280 11.59 -4.94 18.81
N VAL A 281 12.56 -4.37 18.09
CA VAL A 281 14.00 -4.59 18.35
C VAL A 281 14.42 -4.01 19.69
N GLY A 282 14.77 -4.94 20.57
CA GLY A 282 15.45 -4.76 21.84
C GLY A 282 15.67 -6.09 22.59
N ILE A 283 14.74 -7.05 22.50
CA ILE A 283 14.58 -8.05 23.59
C ILE A 283 14.34 -9.52 23.16
N ILE A 284 14.24 -9.89 21.87
CA ILE A 284 14.13 -11.33 21.50
C ILE A 284 15.52 -11.95 21.27
N GLY A 285 16.14 -12.45 22.34
CA GLY A 285 17.27 -13.40 22.31
C GLY A 285 18.60 -12.88 21.74
N PRO A 286 19.70 -13.66 21.88
CA PRO A 286 21.04 -13.21 21.50
C PRO A 286 21.08 -12.91 20.00
N LYS A 287 21.61 -11.73 19.65
CA LYS A 287 21.80 -11.19 18.29
C LYS A 287 21.92 -12.31 17.25
N LEU A 288 20.81 -12.62 16.57
CA LEU A 288 20.80 -13.51 15.40
C LEU A 288 21.56 -12.79 14.29
N LYS A 289 22.87 -13.05 14.23
CA LYS A 289 23.85 -12.36 13.38
C LYS A 289 23.67 -12.61 11.87
N ASN A 290 22.63 -13.32 11.40
CA ASN A 290 22.50 -13.64 9.98
C ASN A 290 21.05 -13.75 9.45
N LYS A 291 20.72 -12.84 8.51
CA LYS A 291 20.07 -13.07 7.20
C LYS A 291 18.64 -13.66 7.13
N LYS A 292 17.64 -12.86 7.48
CA LYS A 292 16.39 -12.51 6.74
C LYS A 292 15.38 -11.93 7.74
N GLU A 293 14.68 -10.88 7.34
CA GLU A 293 13.68 -10.21 8.19
C GLU A 293 12.53 -11.18 8.48
N MET A 294 12.30 -11.51 9.76
CA MET A 294 11.16 -12.32 10.15
C MET A 294 9.94 -11.41 10.22
N GLN A 295 9.03 -11.61 9.27
CA GLN A 295 7.73 -10.97 9.19
C GLN A 295 6.68 -12.07 9.39
N TYR A 296 5.66 -11.81 10.19
CA TYR A 296 4.45 -12.62 10.17
C TYR A 296 3.40 -11.88 9.38
N ILE A 297 2.63 -12.64 8.60
CA ILE A 297 1.31 -12.20 8.13
C ILE A 297 0.30 -12.88 9.03
N ILE A 298 -0.61 -12.08 9.55
CA ILE A 298 -1.70 -12.50 10.42
C ILE A 298 -2.99 -12.21 9.67
N VAL A 299 -3.83 -13.22 9.54
CA VAL A 299 -5.21 -13.12 9.03
C VAL A 299 -6.12 -13.54 10.17
N HIS A 300 -7.14 -12.74 10.44
CA HIS A 300 -8.14 -13.08 11.45
C HIS A 300 -9.47 -12.43 11.11
N ALA A 301 -10.54 -12.95 11.71
CA ALA A 301 -11.83 -12.29 11.78
C ALA A 301 -12.31 -12.07 13.22
N GLY A 302 -13.15 -11.08 13.43
CA GLY A 302 -13.84 -10.86 14.70
C GLY A 302 -15.09 -10.00 14.55
N GLY A 303 -15.81 -9.82 15.64
CA GLY A 303 -17.02 -9.01 15.68
C GLY A 303 -17.33 -8.60 17.11
N GLU A 304 -18.59 -8.24 17.37
CA GLU A 304 -19.02 -7.68 18.66
C GLU A 304 -18.64 -8.55 19.87
N LYS A 305 -18.58 -9.88 19.67
CA LYS A 305 -18.23 -10.87 20.72
C LYS A 305 -16.74 -11.18 20.84
N GLY A 306 -15.88 -10.41 20.19
CA GLY A 306 -14.45 -10.66 20.15
C GLY A 306 -13.98 -11.33 18.86
N PHE A 307 -12.73 -11.80 18.90
CA PHE A 307 -12.13 -12.60 17.83
C PHE A 307 -12.86 -13.94 17.65
N VAL A 308 -13.02 -14.39 16.40
CA VAL A 308 -13.61 -15.70 16.07
C VAL A 308 -12.69 -16.81 16.56
N SER A 309 -13.18 -17.65 17.47
CA SER A 309 -12.41 -18.79 17.98
C SER A 309 -12.00 -19.73 16.84
N GLY A 310 -10.73 -20.11 16.78
CA GLY A 310 -10.17 -20.91 15.68
C GLY A 310 -9.95 -20.15 14.37
N GLY A 311 -10.25 -18.84 14.31
CA GLY A 311 -10.08 -18.01 13.12
C GLY A 311 -8.68 -17.43 12.92
N LEU A 312 -7.80 -17.48 13.93
CA LEU A 312 -6.44 -16.94 13.86
C LEU A 312 -5.58 -17.76 12.90
N HIS A 313 -5.12 -17.14 11.82
CA HIS A 313 -4.16 -17.73 10.91
C HIS A 313 -2.89 -16.90 10.84
N MET A 314 -1.76 -17.52 11.19
CA MET A 314 -0.45 -16.89 11.20
C MET A 314 0.51 -17.67 10.33
N PHE A 315 1.22 -16.98 9.45
CA PHE A 315 2.25 -17.62 8.64
C PHE A 315 3.42 -16.68 8.39
N ARG A 316 4.57 -17.30 8.11
CA ARG A 316 5.78 -16.57 7.72
C ARG A 316 5.84 -16.58 6.20
N PRO A 317 5.80 -15.41 5.53
CA PRO A 317 5.92 -15.35 4.09
C PRO A 317 7.31 -15.84 3.69
N GLN A 318 7.39 -16.81 2.78
CA GLN A 318 8.66 -17.16 2.16
C GLN A 318 9.03 -16.10 1.13
N ILE A 319 9.50 -14.95 1.60
CA ILE A 319 9.95 -13.87 0.72
C ILE A 319 11.18 -14.39 -0.04
N THR A 320 10.96 -14.78 -1.29
CA THR A 320 12.04 -14.90 -2.27
C THR A 320 12.54 -13.48 -2.58
N ASN A 321 13.83 -13.33 -2.89
CA ASN A 321 14.56 -12.05 -2.84
C ASN A 321 14.08 -10.94 -3.81
N ARG A 322 12.85 -10.99 -4.35
CA ARG A 322 12.25 -9.97 -5.23
C ARG A 322 10.77 -9.67 -4.98
N GLY A 323 10.09 -10.34 -4.03
CA GLY A 323 8.64 -10.17 -3.85
C GLY A 323 8.28 -9.13 -2.79
N HIS A 324 7.25 -8.33 -3.05
CA HIS A 324 6.53 -7.63 -1.98
C HIS A 324 5.80 -8.70 -1.13
N TYR A 325 5.49 -8.43 0.14
CA TYR A 325 4.71 -9.38 0.98
C TYR A 325 3.38 -9.78 0.31
N LYS A 326 2.85 -8.93 -0.57
CA LYS A 326 1.70 -9.14 -1.45
C LYS A 326 1.78 -10.39 -2.33
N ASP A 327 2.98 -10.96 -2.52
CA ASP A 327 3.22 -12.19 -3.27
C ASP A 327 3.16 -13.45 -2.40
N ALA A 328 3.07 -13.30 -1.07
CA ALA A 328 3.09 -14.42 -0.12
C ALA A 328 1.71 -14.92 0.27
N VAL A 329 0.69 -14.07 0.23
CA VAL A 329 -0.72 -14.46 0.40
C VAL A 329 -1.26 -14.81 -0.99
N THR A 330 -1.50 -16.09 -1.24
CA THR A 330 -2.14 -16.51 -2.50
C THR A 330 -3.65 -16.57 -2.33
N PRO A 331 -4.45 -16.35 -3.39
CA PRO A 331 -5.89 -16.54 -3.34
C PRO A 331 -6.30 -17.92 -2.80
N GLN A 332 -5.53 -18.97 -3.14
CA GLN A 332 -5.77 -20.32 -2.67
C GLN A 332 -5.58 -20.46 -1.16
N CYS A 333 -4.54 -19.84 -0.59
CA CYS A 333 -4.32 -19.85 0.85
C CYS A 333 -5.48 -19.16 1.60
N PHE A 334 -5.92 -18.01 1.11
CA PHE A 334 -7.05 -17.29 1.70
C PHE A 334 -8.34 -18.12 1.60
N GLN A 335 -8.64 -18.72 0.45
CA GLN A 335 -9.82 -19.58 0.27
C GLN A 335 -9.85 -20.77 1.23
N ILE A 336 -8.72 -21.44 1.44
CA ILE A 336 -8.62 -22.56 2.37
C ILE A 336 -8.90 -22.09 3.80
N TRP A 337 -8.27 -20.99 4.24
CA TRP A 337 -8.55 -20.41 5.55
C TRP A 337 -10.02 -19.99 5.70
N PHE A 338 -10.56 -19.29 4.71
CA PHE A 338 -11.93 -18.79 4.71
C PHE A 338 -12.91 -19.96 4.86
N LYS A 339 -12.78 -21.00 4.03
CA LYS A 339 -13.69 -22.14 4.02
C LYS A 339 -13.52 -23.07 5.21
N ASP A 340 -12.28 -23.39 5.58
CA ASP A 340 -12.01 -24.50 6.51
C ASP A 340 -11.84 -24.01 7.96
N GLN A 341 -11.49 -22.74 8.18
CA GLN A 341 -11.30 -22.16 9.51
C GLN A 341 -12.32 -21.07 9.83
N LEU A 342 -12.63 -20.15 8.92
CA LEU A 342 -13.53 -19.04 9.25
C LEU A 342 -15.00 -19.46 9.24
N LEU A 343 -15.52 -19.89 8.08
CA LEU A 343 -16.95 -20.17 7.89
C LEU A 343 -17.55 -21.16 8.92
N PRO A 344 -16.86 -22.24 9.33
CA PRO A 344 -17.39 -23.16 10.33
C PRO A 344 -17.49 -22.57 11.74
N ASN A 345 -16.77 -21.48 12.03
CA ASN A 345 -16.63 -20.90 13.36
C ASN A 345 -17.39 -19.58 13.56
N ILE A 346 -18.11 -19.09 12.54
CA ILE A 346 -18.93 -17.88 12.63
C ILE A 346 -20.42 -18.22 12.76
N PRO A 347 -21.25 -17.30 13.30
CA PRO A 347 -22.69 -17.51 13.36
C PRO A 347 -23.31 -17.74 11.98
N ASN A 348 -24.32 -18.60 11.90
CA ASN A 348 -25.10 -18.79 10.68
C ASN A 348 -25.70 -17.46 10.20
N ASN A 349 -25.81 -17.28 8.88
CA ASN A 349 -26.37 -16.06 8.30
C ASN A 349 -25.63 -14.78 8.73
N SER A 350 -24.31 -14.87 8.95
CA SER A 350 -23.47 -13.69 9.20
C SER A 350 -23.32 -12.79 7.96
N LEU A 351 -23.13 -11.50 8.22
CA LEU A 351 -22.66 -10.51 7.25
C LEU A 351 -21.13 -10.39 7.42
N ILE A 352 -20.38 -10.79 6.40
CA ILE A 352 -18.92 -10.79 6.39
C ILE A 352 -18.42 -9.51 5.73
N ILE A 353 -17.61 -8.73 6.44
CA ILE A 353 -17.07 -7.45 5.99
C ILE A 353 -15.58 -7.60 5.73
N MET A 354 -15.11 -7.24 4.53
CA MET A 354 -13.70 -7.31 4.13
C MET A 354 -13.37 -6.25 3.08
N ASP A 355 -12.08 -5.99 2.85
CA ASP A 355 -11.61 -5.06 1.81
C ASP A 355 -11.63 -5.71 0.41
N ASP A 356 -10.96 -5.08 -0.56
CA ASP A 356 -10.94 -5.49 -1.96
C ASP A 356 -9.56 -6.03 -2.42
N ALA A 357 -8.65 -6.38 -1.51
CA ALA A 357 -7.33 -6.91 -1.85
C ALA A 357 -7.36 -8.07 -2.86
N HIS A 358 -6.30 -8.14 -3.67
CA HIS A 358 -6.26 -9.01 -4.84
C HIS A 358 -6.33 -10.51 -4.52
N TRP A 359 -6.03 -10.93 -3.28
CA TRP A 359 -6.09 -12.34 -2.87
C TRP A 359 -7.49 -12.84 -2.53
N HIS A 360 -8.47 -12.00 -2.18
CA HIS A 360 -9.88 -12.40 -2.04
C HIS A 360 -10.82 -11.76 -3.07
N SER A 361 -10.26 -11.13 -4.10
CA SER A 361 -10.98 -10.48 -5.20
C SER A 361 -10.82 -11.22 -6.54
N ASN A 362 -10.71 -12.55 -6.51
CA ASN A 362 -10.64 -13.33 -7.76
C ASN A 362 -12.02 -13.41 -8.43
N ILE A 363 -12.12 -12.75 -9.58
CA ILE A 363 -13.34 -12.67 -10.37
C ILE A 363 -13.54 -13.98 -11.15
N VAL A 364 -14.72 -14.59 -10.99
CA VAL A 364 -15.12 -15.83 -11.69
C VAL A 364 -15.63 -15.52 -13.10
N ASN A 365 -16.47 -14.49 -13.24
CA ASN A 365 -17.03 -14.05 -14.51
C ASN A 365 -16.14 -12.99 -15.18
N LYS A 366 -14.88 -13.34 -15.45
CA LYS A 366 -13.94 -12.37 -16.04
C LYS A 366 -14.47 -11.84 -17.37
N ALA A 367 -14.71 -10.53 -17.39
CA ALA A 367 -15.10 -9.80 -18.58
C ALA A 367 -13.95 -9.81 -19.61
N PRO A 368 -14.26 -9.88 -20.91
CA PRO A 368 -13.25 -9.75 -21.95
C PRO A 368 -12.50 -8.42 -21.88
N ASP A 369 -11.18 -8.45 -22.12
CA ASP A 369 -10.34 -7.25 -22.14
C ASP A 369 -9.98 -6.78 -23.56
N THR A 370 -9.29 -5.64 -23.66
CA THR A 370 -8.82 -5.07 -24.93
C THR A 370 -7.84 -5.95 -25.69
N ASN A 371 -7.23 -6.95 -25.05
CA ASN A 371 -6.27 -7.88 -25.65
C ASN A 371 -6.96 -9.11 -26.26
N MET A 372 -8.18 -9.45 -25.82
CA MET A 372 -8.93 -10.60 -26.35
C MET A 372 -9.35 -10.41 -27.81
N LYS A 373 -9.50 -11.51 -28.55
CA LYS A 373 -9.98 -11.46 -29.96
C LYS A 373 -11.46 -11.08 -30.00
N LYS A 374 -11.88 -10.41 -31.10
CA LYS A 374 -13.28 -10.00 -31.31
C LYS A 374 -14.25 -11.18 -31.15
N ASP A 375 -13.91 -12.34 -31.71
CA ASP A 375 -14.75 -13.53 -31.63
C ASP A 375 -14.94 -14.04 -30.19
N CYS A 376 -13.90 -13.94 -29.34
CA CYS A 376 -14.00 -14.30 -27.93
C CYS A 376 -14.92 -13.34 -27.16
N ILE A 377 -14.91 -12.05 -27.51
CA ILE A 377 -15.81 -11.05 -26.92
C ILE A 377 -17.26 -11.34 -27.32
N ILE A 378 -17.50 -11.67 -28.60
CA ILE A 378 -18.82 -12.08 -29.12
C ILE A 378 -19.31 -13.34 -28.40
N GLN A 379 -18.45 -14.35 -28.26
CA GLN A 379 -18.78 -15.59 -27.56
C GLN A 379 -19.19 -15.32 -26.10
N TRP A 380 -18.41 -14.49 -25.38
CA TRP A 380 -18.73 -14.12 -24.01
C TRP A 380 -20.09 -13.42 -23.90
N LEU A 381 -20.42 -12.52 -24.83
CA LEU A 381 -21.73 -11.85 -24.88
C LEU A 381 -22.86 -12.87 -25.08
N GLN A 382 -22.68 -13.85 -25.98
CA GLN A 382 -23.66 -14.93 -26.19
C GLN A 382 -23.86 -15.77 -24.93
N GLU A 383 -22.78 -16.15 -24.25
CA GLU A 383 -22.80 -16.92 -23.00
C GLU A 383 -23.51 -16.16 -21.86
N ASN A 384 -23.47 -14.82 -21.87
CA ASN A 384 -24.18 -13.95 -20.92
C ASN A 384 -25.58 -13.54 -21.41
N ASN A 385 -26.13 -14.21 -22.44
CA ASN A 385 -27.44 -13.93 -23.03
C ASN A 385 -27.61 -12.50 -23.59
N ILE A 386 -26.52 -11.88 -24.03
CA ILE A 386 -26.51 -10.57 -24.69
C ILE A 386 -26.36 -10.80 -26.19
N ALA A 387 -27.37 -10.44 -26.98
CA ALA A 387 -27.34 -10.60 -28.43
C ALA A 387 -26.23 -9.73 -29.06
N PRO A 388 -25.14 -10.31 -29.58
CA PRO A 388 -24.07 -9.52 -30.17
C PRO A 388 -24.39 -9.24 -31.63
N ASP A 389 -24.36 -7.98 -32.02
CA ASP A 389 -24.25 -7.62 -33.42
C ASP A 389 -22.81 -7.91 -33.89
N LYS A 390 -22.64 -8.73 -34.93
CA LYS A 390 -21.31 -9.09 -35.44
C LYS A 390 -20.69 -7.96 -36.27
N ALA A 391 -21.50 -6.99 -36.71
CA ALA A 391 -21.07 -5.85 -37.52
C ALA A 391 -20.37 -4.76 -36.68
N VAL A 392 -20.70 -4.60 -35.40
CA VAL A 392 -20.08 -3.60 -34.51
C VAL A 392 -18.59 -3.86 -34.30
N SER A 393 -17.84 -2.78 -34.12
CA SER A 393 -16.40 -2.80 -33.87
C SER A 393 -16.06 -3.50 -32.55
N LYS A 394 -14.80 -3.93 -32.42
CA LYS A 394 -14.29 -4.50 -31.16
C LYS A 394 -14.47 -3.53 -29.98
N LEU A 395 -14.32 -2.24 -30.22
CA LEU A 395 -14.41 -1.20 -29.20
C LEU A 395 -15.85 -1.05 -28.68
N GLU A 396 -16.84 -1.11 -29.59
CA GLU A 396 -18.26 -1.08 -29.23
C GLU A 396 -18.67 -2.34 -28.47
N LEU A 397 -18.19 -3.52 -28.88
CA LEU A 397 -18.43 -4.76 -28.14
C LEU A 397 -17.85 -4.70 -26.71
N LEU A 398 -16.66 -4.14 -26.53
CA LEU A 398 -16.08 -3.92 -25.20
C LEU A 398 -16.85 -2.90 -24.37
N HIS A 399 -17.44 -1.89 -25.02
CA HIS A 399 -18.32 -0.94 -24.34
C HIS A 399 -19.58 -1.61 -23.80
N ILE A 400 -20.18 -2.51 -24.60
CA ILE A 400 -21.32 -3.35 -24.16
C ILE A 400 -20.90 -4.29 -23.03
N VAL A 401 -19.75 -4.95 -23.12
CA VAL A 401 -19.25 -5.80 -22.03
C VAL A 401 -19.16 -5.00 -20.71
N ASN A 402 -18.54 -3.81 -20.75
CA ASN A 402 -18.34 -2.99 -19.56
C ASN A 402 -19.64 -2.47 -18.93
N SER A 403 -20.76 -2.41 -19.67
CA SER A 403 -22.05 -1.96 -19.12
C SER A 403 -22.87 -3.08 -18.48
N TYR A 404 -22.50 -4.35 -18.67
CA TYR A 404 -23.26 -5.51 -18.17
C TYR A 404 -22.53 -6.34 -17.09
N THR A 405 -21.31 -5.98 -16.71
CA THR A 405 -20.50 -6.82 -15.82
C THR A 405 -20.62 -6.39 -14.36
N GLU A 406 -21.59 -6.96 -13.65
CA GLU A 406 -21.44 -7.12 -12.20
C GLU A 406 -20.32 -8.13 -11.94
N LYS A 407 -19.36 -7.80 -11.08
CA LYS A 407 -18.23 -8.70 -10.78
C LYS A 407 -18.70 -9.76 -9.79
N LEU A 408 -18.54 -11.04 -10.14
CA LEU A 408 -18.76 -12.17 -9.26
C LEU A 408 -17.42 -12.66 -8.73
N TYR A 409 -17.23 -12.56 -7.42
CA TYR A 409 -16.03 -13.04 -6.75
C TYR A 409 -16.25 -14.46 -6.21
N ASP A 410 -15.22 -15.30 -6.29
CA ASP A 410 -15.31 -16.68 -5.81
C ASP A 410 -15.57 -16.79 -4.30
N ILE A 411 -14.92 -15.95 -3.49
CA ILE A 411 -15.16 -15.87 -2.05
C ILE A 411 -16.61 -15.54 -1.74
N ASP A 412 -17.20 -14.59 -2.45
CA ASP A 412 -18.59 -14.18 -2.26
C ASP A 412 -19.55 -15.33 -2.59
N LEU A 413 -19.26 -16.12 -3.63
CA LEU A 413 -20.02 -17.33 -3.95
C LEU A 413 -19.87 -18.42 -2.88
N ILE A 414 -18.66 -18.62 -2.36
CA ILE A 414 -18.40 -19.59 -1.28
C ILE A 414 -19.18 -19.19 -0.02
N ALA A 415 -19.12 -17.91 0.38
CA ALA A 415 -19.87 -17.38 1.51
C ALA A 415 -21.39 -17.58 1.31
N LYS A 416 -21.90 -17.21 0.13
CA LYS A 416 -23.32 -17.36 -0.22
C LYS A 416 -23.80 -18.80 -0.17
N ASN A 417 -23.00 -19.75 -0.67
CA ASN A 417 -23.32 -21.18 -0.63
C ASN A 417 -23.35 -21.73 0.80
N CYS A 418 -22.62 -21.12 1.73
CA CYS A 418 -22.67 -21.41 3.17
C CYS A 418 -23.74 -20.60 3.91
N GLY A 419 -24.57 -19.81 3.20
CA GLY A 419 -25.65 -19.03 3.80
C GLY A 419 -25.20 -17.69 4.40
N HIS A 420 -24.02 -17.19 4.06
CA HIS A 420 -23.50 -15.89 4.48
C HIS A 420 -23.55 -14.86 3.35
N GLU A 421 -23.41 -13.59 3.68
CA GLU A 421 -23.30 -12.51 2.69
C GLU A 421 -22.02 -11.73 2.90
N VAL A 422 -21.40 -11.29 1.80
CA VAL A 422 -20.18 -10.48 1.82
C VAL A 422 -20.54 -9.03 1.53
N LEU A 423 -20.02 -8.11 2.36
CA LEU A 423 -20.07 -6.68 2.15
C LEU A 423 -18.65 -6.14 2.06
N ARG A 424 -18.31 -5.55 0.91
CA ARG A 424 -16.96 -5.04 0.66
C ARG A 424 -16.80 -3.59 1.08
N LEU A 425 -15.64 -3.26 1.65
CA LEU A 425 -15.32 -1.90 2.06
C LEU A 425 -15.27 -0.97 0.85
N PRO A 426 -15.70 0.30 1.00
CA PRO A 426 -15.50 1.30 -0.04
C PRO A 426 -14.00 1.54 -0.27
N PRO A 427 -13.56 1.81 -1.52
CA PRO A 427 -12.16 2.08 -1.80
C PRO A 427 -11.59 3.21 -0.92
N HIS A 428 -10.41 3.01 -0.33
CA HIS A 428 -9.73 3.95 0.57
C HIS A 428 -10.45 4.25 1.91
N HIS A 429 -11.34 3.35 2.36
CA HIS A 429 -12.11 3.52 3.59
C HIS A 429 -11.86 2.44 4.64
N ASP A 430 -10.61 1.98 4.76
CA ASP A 430 -10.25 0.87 5.67
C ASP A 430 -10.53 1.20 7.14
N HIS A 431 -10.53 2.48 7.51
CA HIS A 431 -10.93 2.95 8.83
C HIS A 431 -12.42 2.72 9.15
N LEU A 432 -13.26 2.33 8.18
CA LEU A 432 -14.61 1.83 8.46
C LEU A 432 -14.61 0.35 8.90
N ASN A 433 -13.47 -0.32 8.84
CA ASN A 433 -13.26 -1.66 9.38
C ASN A 433 -12.67 -1.58 10.80
N PRO A 434 -13.37 -2.04 11.85
CA PRO A 434 -12.87 -2.02 13.23
C PRO A 434 -11.61 -2.87 13.42
N MET A 435 -11.34 -3.84 12.54
CA MET A 435 -10.10 -4.62 12.57
C MET A 435 -8.85 -3.74 12.50
N VAL A 436 -8.90 -2.60 11.80
CA VAL A 436 -7.78 -1.66 11.76
C VAL A 436 -7.44 -1.19 13.17
N LEU A 437 -8.43 -0.77 13.98
CA LEU A 437 -8.22 -0.33 15.36
C LEU A 437 -7.78 -1.48 16.27
N ILE A 438 -8.37 -2.66 16.10
CA ILE A 438 -8.00 -3.87 16.84
C ILE A 438 -6.53 -4.25 16.57
N TRP A 439 -6.07 -4.16 15.33
CA TRP A 439 -4.67 -4.42 15.00
C TRP A 439 -3.70 -3.43 15.66
N HIS A 440 -4.09 -2.17 15.82
CA HIS A 440 -3.28 -1.22 16.60
C HIS A 440 -3.14 -1.67 18.05
N GLN A 441 -4.24 -2.11 18.69
CA GLN A 441 -4.19 -2.62 20.06
C GLN A 441 -3.34 -3.89 20.18
N VAL A 442 -3.51 -4.86 19.26
CA VAL A 442 -2.69 -6.08 19.21
C VAL A 442 -1.20 -5.73 19.07
N LYS A 443 -0.84 -4.82 18.17
CA LYS A 443 0.55 -4.38 17.98
C LYS A 443 1.09 -3.67 19.23
N SER A 444 0.27 -2.89 19.92
CA SER A 444 0.62 -2.26 21.19
C SER A 444 0.90 -3.31 22.28
N GLU A 445 0.06 -4.33 22.39
CA GLU A 445 0.25 -5.44 23.32
C GLU A 445 1.50 -6.27 23.00
N ILE A 446 1.75 -6.57 21.72
CA ILE A 446 3.00 -7.21 21.28
C ILE A 446 4.20 -6.37 21.73
N LYS A 447 4.13 -5.04 21.57
CA LYS A 447 5.21 -4.12 21.98
C LYS A 447 5.44 -4.16 23.48
N LYS A 448 4.40 -4.01 24.31
CA LYS A 448 4.51 -4.07 25.78
C LYS A 448 5.11 -5.40 26.23
N LYS A 449 4.58 -6.53 25.75
CA LYS A 449 5.06 -7.87 26.11
C LYS A 449 6.48 -8.14 25.64
N SER A 450 6.86 -7.60 24.47
CA SER A 450 8.25 -7.66 24.00
C SER A 450 9.21 -6.88 24.91
N GLN A 451 8.73 -5.88 25.65
CA GLN A 451 9.53 -5.05 26.57
C GLN A 451 9.65 -5.66 27.98
N ASP A 452 8.64 -6.41 28.43
CA ASP A 452 8.56 -6.91 29.81
C ASP A 452 9.51 -8.08 30.15
N GLY A 453 10.27 -8.58 29.18
CA GLY A 453 11.37 -9.54 29.42
C GLY A 453 10.97 -10.89 30.06
N LYS A 454 9.67 -11.18 30.23
CA LYS A 454 9.16 -12.41 30.86
C LYS A 454 8.93 -13.51 29.81
N LYS A 455 9.58 -14.66 30.04
CA LYS A 455 9.24 -16.08 29.73
C LYS A 455 8.59 -16.52 28.40
N LEU A 456 8.22 -15.65 27.45
CA LEU A 456 7.79 -16.08 26.10
C LEU A 456 9.03 -16.20 25.22
N GLN A 457 9.24 -17.39 24.65
CA GLN A 457 10.51 -17.75 24.00
C GLN A 457 10.51 -17.35 22.52
N THR A 458 9.34 -17.16 21.91
CA THR A 458 9.22 -16.86 20.47
C THR A 458 8.21 -15.75 20.17
N LEU A 459 8.42 -15.04 19.05
CA LEU A 459 7.47 -14.02 18.55
C LEU A 459 6.09 -14.59 18.23
N ASP A 460 5.99 -15.89 17.91
CA ASP A 460 4.71 -16.58 17.66
C ASP A 460 3.83 -16.61 18.91
N GLU A 461 4.44 -16.99 20.05
CA GLU A 461 3.77 -17.04 21.34
C GLU A 461 3.33 -15.64 21.79
N ILE A 462 4.17 -14.62 21.59
CA ILE A 462 3.83 -13.22 21.93
C ILE A 462 2.62 -12.73 21.12
N ILE A 463 2.57 -13.02 19.82
CA ILE A 463 1.43 -12.63 18.98
C ILE A 463 0.16 -13.34 19.44
N LYS A 464 0.21 -14.66 19.67
CA LYS A 464 -0.96 -15.42 20.14
C LYS A 464 -1.48 -14.92 21.47
N ASP A 465 -0.58 -14.63 22.41
CA ASP A 465 -0.91 -14.09 23.72
C ASP A 465 -1.45 -12.65 23.63
N ALA A 466 -0.95 -11.83 22.70
CA ALA A 466 -1.50 -10.49 22.45
C ALA A 466 -2.92 -10.55 21.86
N VAL A 467 -3.16 -11.44 20.88
CA VAL A 467 -4.50 -11.64 20.30
C VAL A 467 -5.49 -12.15 21.36
N ALA A 468 -5.07 -13.10 22.21
CA ALA A 468 -5.91 -13.65 23.28
C ALA A 468 -6.26 -12.63 24.38
N ASN A 469 -5.46 -11.58 24.55
CA ASN A 469 -5.72 -10.51 25.50
C ASN A 469 -6.75 -9.49 25.04
N ILE A 470 -7.05 -9.42 23.74
CA ILE A 470 -8.07 -8.52 23.22
C ILE A 470 -9.44 -9.03 23.64
N THR A 471 -10.18 -8.21 24.36
CA THR A 471 -11.44 -8.58 25.00
C THR A 471 -12.65 -8.23 24.13
N GLU A 472 -13.82 -8.75 24.52
CA GLU A 472 -15.10 -8.34 23.95
C GLU A 472 -15.36 -6.83 24.12
N LYS A 473 -14.93 -6.23 25.25
CA LYS A 473 -15.07 -4.79 25.50
C LYS A 473 -14.28 -3.98 24.46
N ASP A 474 -13.05 -4.39 24.17
CA ASP A 474 -12.19 -3.74 23.18
C ASP A 474 -12.84 -3.73 21.79
N TRP A 475 -13.43 -4.87 21.41
CA TRP A 475 -14.18 -5.02 20.16
C TRP A 475 -15.40 -4.10 20.08
N ARG A 476 -16.22 -4.07 21.13
CA ARG A 476 -17.39 -3.18 21.20
C ARG A 476 -16.99 -1.71 21.05
N MET A 477 -15.91 -1.29 21.70
CA MET A 477 -15.37 0.07 21.60
C MET A 477 -14.91 0.41 20.18
N CYS A 478 -14.11 -0.46 19.53
CA CYS A 478 -13.67 -0.25 18.16
C CYS A 478 -14.85 -0.24 17.15
N MET A 479 -15.84 -1.10 17.34
CA MET A 479 -17.06 -1.12 16.52
C MET A 479 -17.92 0.13 16.71
N HIS A 480 -18.04 0.61 17.94
CA HIS A 480 -18.73 1.88 18.22
C HIS A 480 -18.04 3.03 17.48
N ARG A 481 -16.71 3.15 17.60
CA ARG A 481 -15.94 4.21 16.95
C ARG A 481 -16.05 4.19 15.42
N THR A 482 -16.03 3.01 14.81
CA THR A 482 -16.20 2.89 13.36
C THR A 482 -17.62 3.25 12.91
N ARG A 483 -18.65 2.98 13.73
CA ARG A 483 -20.01 3.46 13.49
C ARG A 483 -20.09 4.99 13.53
N GLU A 484 -19.50 5.63 14.54
CA GLU A 484 -19.45 7.10 14.61
C GLU A 484 -18.77 7.72 13.39
N MET A 485 -17.66 7.14 12.94
CA MET A 485 -17.01 7.57 11.70
C MET A 485 -17.93 7.44 10.49
N GLY A 486 -18.72 6.36 10.41
CA GLY A 486 -19.77 6.20 9.40
C GLY A 486 -20.79 7.33 9.42
N GLU A 487 -21.27 7.73 10.60
CA GLU A 487 -22.20 8.88 10.73
C GLU A 487 -21.57 10.20 10.31
N GLN A 488 -20.31 10.45 10.69
CA GLN A 488 -19.57 11.63 10.24
C GLN A 488 -19.49 11.69 8.71
N TYR A 489 -19.27 10.55 8.04
CA TYR A 489 -19.26 10.49 6.58
C TYR A 489 -20.62 10.81 5.96
N LYS A 490 -21.73 10.34 6.55
CA LYS A 490 -23.08 10.70 6.08
C LYS A 490 -23.31 12.21 6.18
N ASN A 491 -22.87 12.84 7.26
CA ASN A 491 -22.99 14.28 7.47
C ASN A 491 -22.13 15.06 6.47
N LYS A 492 -20.88 14.64 6.25
CA LYS A 492 -19.96 15.23 5.27
C LYS A 492 -20.51 15.14 3.84
N ASP A 493 -21.07 13.99 3.46
CA ASP A 493 -21.71 13.83 2.14
C ASP A 493 -22.89 14.76 1.95
N LYS A 494 -23.73 14.89 2.98
CA LYS A 494 -24.85 15.81 2.98
C LYS A 494 -24.36 17.25 2.80
N ALA A 495 -23.29 17.64 3.49
CA ALA A 495 -22.69 18.97 3.36
C ALA A 495 -22.15 19.24 1.94
N VAL A 496 -21.43 18.27 1.34
CA VAL A 496 -20.98 18.36 -0.05
C VAL A 496 -22.16 18.50 -1.00
N LYS A 497 -23.21 17.67 -0.85
CA LYS A 497 -24.41 17.72 -1.67
C LYS A 497 -25.11 19.09 -1.59
N CYS A 498 -25.33 19.60 -0.38
CA CYS A 498 -25.91 20.92 -0.16
C CYS A 498 -25.08 22.04 -0.83
N MET A 499 -23.75 21.95 -0.78
CA MET A 499 -22.89 22.93 -1.44
C MET A 499 -23.02 22.87 -2.97
N LEU A 500 -23.07 21.65 -3.55
CA LEU A 500 -23.27 21.47 -4.99
C LEU A 500 -24.61 22.03 -5.47
N GLU A 501 -25.68 21.82 -4.71
CA GLU A 501 -27.01 22.35 -5.01
C GLU A 501 -27.01 23.88 -4.98
N LYS A 502 -26.43 24.50 -3.94
CA LYS A 502 -26.29 25.98 -3.85
C LYS A 502 -25.51 26.57 -5.02
N LEU A 503 -24.41 25.92 -5.44
CA LEU A 503 -23.61 26.37 -6.58
C LEU A 503 -24.36 26.25 -7.91
N THR A 504 -25.36 25.37 -7.99
CA THR A 504 -26.21 25.21 -9.17
C THR A 504 -27.31 26.26 -9.21
N LEU A 505 -27.99 26.51 -8.08
CA LEU A 505 -29.11 27.46 -7.97
C LEU A 505 -28.71 28.93 -8.16
N ASN A 506 -27.52 29.33 -7.69
CA ASN A 506 -27.04 30.73 -7.79
C ASN A 506 -26.82 31.24 -9.24
N LEU A 507 -27.07 30.42 -10.27
CA LEU A 507 -27.02 30.81 -11.68
C LEU A 507 -28.40 31.00 -12.30
N ASP A 508 -29.42 30.30 -11.77
CA ASP A 508 -30.80 30.45 -12.24
C ASP A 508 -31.39 31.80 -11.78
N GLU A 509 -30.93 32.33 -10.64
CA GLU A 509 -31.32 33.66 -10.14
C GLU A 509 -30.51 34.81 -10.78
N SER A 510 -29.33 34.54 -11.36
CA SER A 510 -28.51 35.58 -12.02
C SER A 510 -28.81 35.73 -13.51
N SER A 511 -29.77 34.99 -14.07
CA SER A 511 -30.19 35.09 -15.48
C SER A 511 -31.53 35.79 -15.68
N THR A 512 -32.09 36.42 -14.65
CA THR A 512 -33.34 37.18 -14.72
C THR A 512 -33.13 38.63 -14.26
N ASP A 513 -32.24 39.36 -14.94
CA ASP A 513 -32.19 40.82 -14.88
C ASP A 513 -31.49 41.37 -16.15
N GLU A 514 -32.11 41.16 -17.31
CA GLU A 514 -32.02 42.09 -18.45
C GLU A 514 -33.30 41.93 -19.30
N GLU A 515 -34.34 42.68 -18.95
CA GLU A 515 -35.33 43.22 -19.89
C GLU A 515 -36.24 44.21 -19.11
N ASP A 516 -35.84 45.49 -19.13
CA ASP A 516 -36.72 46.64 -19.42
C ASP A 516 -35.90 47.94 -19.57
#